data_AF-A0A918MDA1-F1
#
_entry.id   AF-A0A918MDA1-F1
#
_cell.length_a   1.000
_cell.length_b   1.000
_cell.length_c   1.000
_cell.angle_alpha   90.00
_cell.angle_beta   90.00
_cell.angle_gamma   90.00
#
_symmetry.space_group_name_H-M   'P 1'
#
loop_
_entity.id
_entity.type
_entity.pdbx_description
1 polymer ?
#
loop_
_entity_poly.entity_id
_entity_poly.type
_entity_poly.pdbx_seq_one_letter_code
_entity_poly.pdbx_strand_id
1 'polypeptide(L)'
;MPVSTAASSTPESPRFGSPSGVCAIHLPNLFPRLSTLAKLFAADRWIVLDDVQFARRDYQHRARLAALDDPGRQQWLTLPTHLPHGRPTLISQARLVDPHRSRRTVELLVRQYYGRSDHREAVRDVLDAGRTPLIVWHMLREH
;
A
#
# COMPACT_ATOMS: atom_id res chain seq x y z
N MET A 1 -58.88 -26.00 23.84
CA MET A 1 -57.63 -25.23 24.07
C MET A 1 -56.45 -26.21 24.01
N PRO A 2 -55.31 -25.81 23.42
CA PRO A 2 -54.65 -26.57 22.35
C PRO A 2 -53.26 -27.09 22.73
N VAL A 3 -52.69 -28.00 21.94
CA VAL A 3 -51.23 -28.06 21.73
C VAL A 3 -50.96 -28.29 20.24
N SER A 4 -50.71 -27.19 19.52
CA SER A 4 -50.03 -27.23 18.23
C SER A 4 -48.53 -27.29 18.52
N THR A 5 -47.87 -28.40 18.15
CA THR A 5 -46.41 -28.47 18.15
C THR A 5 -45.90 -27.83 16.86
N ALA A 6 -45.45 -26.58 16.95
CA ALA A 6 -44.68 -25.96 15.89
C ALA A 6 -43.23 -26.46 15.99
N ALA A 7 -42.84 -27.36 15.09
CA ALA A 7 -41.43 -27.67 14.86
C ALA A 7 -40.79 -26.45 14.19
N SER A 8 -40.06 -25.65 14.98
CA SER A 8 -39.22 -24.57 14.47
C SER A 8 -37.95 -25.19 13.87
N SER A 9 -38.00 -25.51 12.58
CA SER A 9 -36.79 -25.80 11.81
C SER A 9 -36.03 -24.48 11.64
N THR A 10 -34.98 -24.30 12.43
CA THR A 10 -34.05 -23.19 12.26
C THR A 10 -33.41 -23.33 10.88
N PRO A 11 -33.38 -22.29 10.02
CA PRO A 11 -32.65 -22.39 8.77
C PRO A 11 -31.17 -22.57 9.11
N GLU A 12 -30.59 -23.66 8.62
CA GLU A 12 -29.16 -23.92 8.71
C GLU A 12 -28.45 -22.76 8.02
N SER A 13 -27.91 -21.85 8.83
CA SER A 13 -27.03 -20.81 8.33
C SER A 13 -25.84 -21.52 7.69
N PRO A 14 -25.43 -21.17 6.45
CA PRO A 14 -24.24 -21.74 5.87
C PRO A 14 -23.12 -21.50 6.87
N ARG A 15 -22.51 -22.61 7.33
CA ARG A 15 -21.32 -22.54 8.16
C ARG A 15 -20.26 -21.91 7.29
N PHE A 16 -20.14 -20.57 7.34
CA PHE A 16 -18.92 -19.91 6.97
C PHE A 16 -17.88 -20.54 7.91
N GLY A 17 -17.12 -21.50 7.38
CA GLY A 17 -16.03 -22.12 8.09
C GLY A 17 -15.25 -20.99 8.73
N SER A 18 -15.05 -21.06 10.04
CA SER A 18 -14.38 -20.02 10.81
C SER A 18 -13.19 -19.53 9.98
N PRO A 19 -13.08 -18.24 9.63
CA PRO A 19 -11.95 -17.76 8.86
C PRO A 19 -10.72 -17.97 9.73
N SER A 20 -10.09 -19.13 9.57
CA SER A 20 -8.81 -19.46 10.16
C SER A 20 -7.81 -18.68 9.32
N GLY A 21 -7.32 -17.59 9.90
CA GLY A 21 -6.25 -16.79 9.34
C GLY A 21 -6.39 -15.30 9.65
N VAL A 22 -5.27 -14.67 9.90
CA VAL A 22 -5.12 -13.22 10.09
C VAL A 22 -5.20 -12.54 8.73
N CYS A 23 -6.09 -11.55 8.61
CA CYS A 23 -6.23 -10.74 7.41
C CYS A 23 -5.69 -9.33 7.65
N ALA A 24 -4.78 -8.87 6.81
CA ALA A 24 -4.31 -7.49 6.81
C ALA A 24 -5.01 -6.68 5.72
N ILE A 25 -5.84 -5.71 6.13
CA ILE A 25 -6.42 -4.73 5.21
C ILE A 25 -5.56 -3.46 5.28
N HIS A 26 -5.08 -2.95 4.14
CA HIS A 26 -4.21 -1.77 4.14
C HIS A 26 -4.39 -0.90 2.89
N LEU A 27 -4.44 0.42 3.10
CA LEU A 27 -4.36 1.38 2.01
C LEU A 27 -2.95 1.35 1.42
N PRO A 28 -2.76 1.49 0.10
CA PRO A 28 -1.44 1.49 -0.49
C PRO A 28 -0.57 2.62 0.07
N ASN A 29 0.74 2.37 0.16
CA ASN A 29 1.75 3.37 0.48
C ASN A 29 2.76 3.46 -0.66
N LEU A 30 3.25 4.68 -0.92
CA LEU A 30 4.34 4.89 -1.86
C LEU A 30 5.56 4.08 -1.42
N PHE A 31 5.98 4.24 -0.16
CA PHE A 31 6.95 3.37 0.51
C PHE A 31 6.31 2.83 1.80
N PRO A 32 6.09 1.50 1.91
CA PRO A 32 5.58 0.90 3.14
C PRO A 32 6.49 1.20 4.32
N ARG A 33 5.90 1.66 5.43
CA ARG A 33 6.62 1.81 6.70
C ARG A 33 6.91 0.43 7.29
N LEU A 34 7.86 0.34 8.22
CA LEU A 34 8.15 -0.92 8.92
C LEU A 34 6.90 -1.51 9.61
N SER A 35 6.04 -0.67 10.20
CA SER A 35 4.76 -1.11 10.78
C SER A 35 3.82 -1.72 9.74
N THR A 36 3.82 -1.16 8.52
CA THR A 36 3.05 -1.70 7.40
C THR A 36 3.61 -3.06 7.01
N LEU A 37 4.93 -3.17 6.81
CA LEU A 37 5.58 -4.43 6.46
C LEU A 37 5.36 -5.51 7.53
N ALA A 38 5.46 -5.16 8.81
CA ALA A 38 5.21 -6.09 9.92
C ALA A 38 3.75 -6.58 9.94
N LYS A 39 2.79 -5.67 9.72
CA LYS A 39 1.37 -6.02 9.62
C LYS A 39 1.12 -6.98 8.46
N LEU A 40 1.69 -6.68 7.31
CA LEU A 40 1.58 -7.51 6.13
C LEU A 40 2.24 -8.87 6.43
N PHE A 41 3.50 -8.92 6.86
CA PHE A 41 4.21 -10.16 7.17
C PHE A 41 3.48 -11.09 8.16
N ALA A 42 2.74 -10.53 9.13
CA ALA A 42 1.99 -11.29 10.13
C ALA A 42 0.64 -11.85 9.63
N ALA A 43 0.21 -11.53 8.41
CA ALA A 43 -1.11 -11.90 7.90
C ALA A 43 -1.05 -13.00 6.84
N ASP A 44 -2.00 -13.93 6.92
CA ASP A 44 -2.21 -15.01 5.95
C ASP A 44 -2.83 -14.51 4.64
N ARG A 45 -3.61 -13.42 4.71
CA ARG A 45 -4.24 -12.78 3.54
C ARG A 45 -4.12 -11.28 3.61
N TRP A 46 -3.78 -10.63 2.49
CA TRP A 46 -3.71 -9.18 2.42
C TRP A 46 -4.77 -8.66 1.45
N ILE A 47 -5.49 -7.63 1.89
CA ILE A 47 -6.49 -6.93 1.09
C ILE A 47 -5.99 -5.49 0.91
N VAL A 48 -5.85 -5.06 -0.34
CA VAL A 48 -5.55 -3.66 -0.65
C VAL A 48 -6.85 -2.86 -0.56
N LEU A 49 -6.84 -1.79 0.24
CA LEU A 49 -7.97 -0.89 0.41
C LEU A 49 -7.78 0.37 -0.43
N ASP A 50 -8.20 0.32 -1.70
CA ASP A 50 -8.06 1.41 -2.66
C ASP A 50 -9.38 2.05 -3.11
N ASP A 51 -10.52 1.47 -2.74
CA ASP A 51 -11.87 2.04 -2.87
C ASP A 51 -12.19 3.11 -1.80
N VAL A 52 -11.16 3.81 -1.34
CA VAL A 52 -11.26 4.91 -0.39
C VAL A 52 -10.72 6.19 -1.00
N GLN A 53 -11.14 7.33 -0.44
CA GLN A 53 -10.77 8.64 -0.96
C GLN A 53 -9.25 8.88 -0.93
N PHE A 54 -8.71 9.43 -2.02
CA PHE A 54 -7.32 9.84 -2.13
C PHE A 54 -7.00 11.04 -1.22
N ALA A 55 -6.12 10.84 -0.23
CA ALA A 55 -5.56 11.91 0.60
C ALA A 55 -4.22 12.48 0.08
N ARG A 56 -4.24 13.72 -0.44
CA ARG A 56 -3.07 14.45 -1.00
C ARG A 56 -1.88 14.71 -0.05
N ARG A 57 -2.00 14.45 1.24
CA ARG A 57 -0.89 14.62 2.20
C ARG A 57 -0.58 13.33 2.96
N ASP A 58 -1.01 12.19 2.43
CA ASP A 58 -0.83 10.90 3.07
C ASP A 58 0.19 10.02 2.32
N TYR A 59 0.67 8.99 3.02
CA TYR A 59 1.75 8.10 2.60
C TYR A 59 1.44 7.27 1.34
N GLN A 60 0.21 7.31 0.82
CA GLN A 60 -0.19 6.67 -0.44
C GLN A 60 0.60 7.14 -1.68
N HIS A 61 1.09 8.39 -1.69
CA HIS A 61 1.83 8.97 -2.82
C HIS A 61 3.00 9.87 -2.38
N ARG A 62 3.30 9.86 -1.08
CA ARG A 62 4.49 10.53 -0.55
C ARG A 62 5.24 9.65 0.44
N ALA A 63 6.54 9.82 0.52
CA ALA A 63 7.39 9.16 1.49
C ALA A 63 8.41 10.16 2.04
N ARG A 64 8.82 9.96 3.29
CA ARG A 64 9.89 10.75 3.88
C ARG A 64 11.21 10.03 3.67
N LEU A 65 12.12 10.68 2.96
CA LEU A 65 13.51 10.25 2.81
C LEU A 65 14.32 10.89 3.92
N ALA A 66 15.19 10.12 4.55
CA ALA A 66 16.07 10.57 5.62
C ALA A 66 17.45 9.98 5.40
N ALA A 67 18.47 10.83 5.48
CA ALA A 67 19.84 10.38 5.36
C ALA A 67 20.21 9.55 6.60
N LEU A 68 20.98 8.48 6.41
CA LEU A 68 21.36 7.60 7.53
C LEU A 68 22.48 8.21 8.38
N ASP A 69 23.31 9.05 7.76
CA ASP A 69 24.46 9.74 8.33
C ASP A 69 24.09 11.07 9.03
N ASP A 70 22.96 11.66 8.68
CA ASP A 70 22.51 12.94 9.20
C ASP A 70 20.98 12.95 9.41
N PRO A 71 20.51 12.82 10.66
CA PRO A 71 19.08 12.85 11.00
C PRO A 71 18.37 14.16 10.62
N GLY A 72 19.10 15.27 10.49
CA GLY A 72 18.56 16.56 10.07
C GLY A 72 18.28 16.65 8.57
N ARG A 73 18.96 15.83 7.76
CA ARG A 73 18.80 15.80 6.31
C ARG A 73 17.63 14.91 5.91
N GLN A 74 16.42 15.48 5.93
CA GLN A 74 15.18 14.80 5.53
C GLN A 74 14.45 15.58 4.43
N GLN A 75 13.75 14.86 3.55
CA GLN A 75 12.87 15.49 2.57
C GLN A 75 11.63 14.64 2.28
N TRP A 76 10.55 15.31 1.89
CA TRP A 76 9.37 14.65 1.34
C TRP A 76 9.56 14.37 -0.15
N LEU A 77 9.53 13.09 -0.52
CA LEU A 77 9.31 12.65 -1.89
C LEU A 77 7.80 12.58 -2.13
N THR A 78 7.27 13.41 -3.02
CA THR A 78 5.84 13.40 -3.41
C THR A 78 5.75 13.18 -4.91
N LEU A 79 4.90 12.24 -5.34
CA LEU A 79 4.68 11.99 -6.76
C LEU A 79 3.52 12.85 -7.30
N PRO A 80 3.69 13.53 -8.45
CA PRO A 80 2.60 14.26 -9.09
C PRO A 80 1.50 13.31 -9.56
N THR A 81 0.27 13.55 -9.11
CA THR A 81 -0.90 12.72 -9.45
C THR A 81 -2.03 13.53 -10.08
N HIS A 82 -2.60 13.01 -11.17
CA HIS A 82 -3.87 13.44 -11.73
C HIS A 82 -5.03 12.82 -10.94
N LEU A 83 -6.00 13.65 -10.56
CA LEU A 83 -7.17 13.28 -9.77
C LEU A 83 -8.43 13.56 -10.60
N PRO A 84 -8.99 12.57 -11.33
CA PRO A 84 -10.07 12.79 -12.30
C PRO A 84 -11.33 13.42 -11.73
N HIS A 85 -11.59 13.23 -10.43
CA HIS A 85 -12.74 13.81 -9.74
C HIS A 85 -12.33 14.87 -8.72
N GLY A 86 -11.09 15.35 -8.74
CA GLY A 86 -10.57 16.26 -7.72
C GLY A 86 -10.54 15.61 -6.34
N ARG A 87 -11.06 16.30 -5.31
CA ARG A 87 -11.07 15.84 -3.91
C ARG A 87 -11.74 14.46 -3.71
N PRO A 88 -12.90 14.12 -4.28
CA PRO A 88 -13.54 12.81 -4.09
C PRO A 88 -12.90 11.64 -4.85
N THR A 89 -11.83 11.85 -5.61
CA THR A 89 -11.14 10.78 -6.35
C THR A 89 -10.76 9.64 -5.41
N LEU A 90 -11.09 8.39 -5.76
CA LEU A 90 -10.64 7.20 -5.04
C LEU A 90 -9.16 6.92 -5.31
N ILE A 91 -8.48 6.20 -4.42
CA ILE A 91 -7.10 5.81 -4.63
C ILE A 91 -6.95 5.00 -5.91
N SER A 92 -7.86 4.05 -6.17
CA SER A 92 -7.92 3.22 -7.39
C SER A 92 -8.05 4.04 -8.69
N GLN A 93 -8.51 5.29 -8.60
CA GLN A 93 -8.72 6.19 -9.75
C GLN A 93 -7.58 7.19 -9.96
N ALA A 94 -6.73 7.40 -8.96
CA ALA A 94 -5.59 8.31 -9.08
C ALA A 94 -4.56 7.77 -10.07
N ARG A 95 -3.95 8.66 -10.87
CA ARG A 95 -2.91 8.29 -11.85
C ARG A 95 -1.71 9.21 -11.70
N LEU A 96 -0.51 8.71 -11.95
CA LEU A 96 0.69 9.56 -12.05
C LEU A 96 0.56 10.48 -13.27
N VAL A 97 0.95 11.74 -13.11
CA VAL A 97 0.97 12.71 -14.23
C VAL A 97 1.95 12.25 -15.31
N ASP A 98 3.14 11.80 -14.90
CA ASP A 98 4.16 11.24 -15.77
C ASP A 98 4.84 10.06 -15.06
N PRO A 99 4.48 8.80 -15.39
CA PRO A 99 5.06 7.62 -14.75
C PRO A 99 6.57 7.48 -14.95
N HIS A 100 7.09 7.81 -16.13
CA HIS A 100 8.52 7.67 -16.45
C HIS A 100 9.36 8.68 -15.68
N ARG A 101 8.93 9.94 -15.65
CA ARG A 101 9.57 10.98 -14.84
C ARG A 101 9.47 10.67 -13.36
N SER A 102 8.32 10.22 -12.89
CA SER A 102 8.14 9.84 -11.47
C SER A 102 9.10 8.73 -11.07
N ARG A 103 9.23 7.68 -11.90
CA ARG A 103 10.18 6.59 -11.69
C ARG A 103 11.63 7.10 -11.61
N ARG A 104 12.07 7.91 -12.58
CA ARG A 104 13.41 8.52 -12.54
C ARG A 104 13.65 9.35 -11.28
N THR A 105 12.68 10.16 -10.88
CA THR A 105 12.78 10.96 -9.64
C THR A 105 12.95 10.08 -8.42
N VAL A 106 12.16 9.01 -8.30
CA VAL A 106 12.28 8.04 -7.21
C VAL A 106 13.67 7.40 -7.21
N GLU A 107 14.12 6.88 -8.35
CA GLU A 107 15.42 6.23 -8.49
C GLU A 107 16.57 7.17 -8.09
N LEU A 108 16.56 8.41 -8.58
CA LEU A 108 17.58 9.41 -8.27
C LEU A 108 17.63 9.74 -6.78
N LEU A 109 16.47 10.01 -6.17
CA LEU A 109 16.42 10.41 -4.76
C LEU A 109 16.76 9.24 -3.82
N VAL A 110 16.31 8.02 -4.14
CA VAL A 110 16.68 6.82 -3.37
C VAL A 110 18.20 6.58 -3.46
N ARG A 111 18.81 6.70 -4.66
CA ARG A 111 20.27 6.60 -4.81
C ARG A 111 21.00 7.71 -4.05
N GLN A 112 20.51 8.94 -4.08
CA GLN A 112 21.10 10.07 -3.36
C GLN A 112 21.10 9.85 -1.85
N TYR A 113 20.02 9.32 -1.29
CA TYR A 113 19.87 9.13 0.16
C TYR A 113 20.53 7.86 0.69
N TYR A 114 20.47 6.76 -0.06
CA TYR A 114 20.84 5.44 0.45
C TYR A 114 21.97 4.77 -0.35
N GLY A 115 22.42 5.34 -1.47
CA GLY A 115 23.48 4.76 -2.30
C GLY A 115 24.86 4.75 -1.64
N ARG A 116 25.05 5.54 -0.59
CA ARG A 116 26.26 5.55 0.25
C ARG A 116 26.12 4.79 1.56
N SER A 117 24.95 4.19 1.81
CA SER A 117 24.73 3.38 3.02
C SER A 117 25.37 2.00 2.91
N ASP A 118 25.46 1.30 4.03
CA ASP A 118 25.84 -0.11 4.07
C ASP A 118 24.86 -1.00 3.28
N HIS A 119 23.64 -0.53 3.04
CA HIS A 119 22.60 -1.21 2.26
C HIS A 119 22.63 -0.86 0.76
N ARG A 120 23.71 -0.24 0.26
CA ARG A 120 23.82 0.21 -1.15
C ARG A 120 23.51 -0.87 -2.19
N GLU A 121 23.88 -2.13 -1.91
CA GLU A 121 23.66 -3.25 -2.82
C GLU A 121 22.18 -3.62 -2.89
N ALA A 122 21.54 -3.80 -1.73
CA ALA A 122 20.10 -4.02 -1.67
C ALA A 122 19.31 -2.89 -2.33
N VAL A 123 19.73 -1.63 -2.16
CA VAL A 123 19.12 -0.48 -2.84
C VAL A 123 19.28 -0.58 -4.35
N ARG A 124 20.50 -0.89 -4.84
CA ARG A 124 20.74 -1.07 -6.27
C ARG A 124 19.87 -2.17 -6.85
N ASP A 125 19.80 -3.33 -6.19
CA ASP A 125 19.03 -4.48 -6.67
C ASP A 125 17.53 -4.18 -6.78
N VAL A 126 16.98 -3.44 -5.82
CA VAL A 126 15.57 -3.00 -5.85
C VAL A 126 15.31 -2.06 -7.03
N LEU A 127 16.23 -1.14 -7.32
CA LEU A 127 16.09 -0.18 -8.42
C LEU A 127 16.28 -0.85 -9.80
N ASP A 128 17.28 -1.72 -9.92
CA ASP A 128 17.66 -2.37 -11.17
C ASP A 128 16.65 -3.44 -11.59
N ALA A 129 16.00 -4.10 -10.62
CA ALA A 129 14.93 -5.05 -10.91
C ALA A 129 13.67 -4.40 -11.51
N GLY A 130 13.63 -3.08 -11.69
CA GLY A 130 12.41 -2.34 -12.03
C GLY A 130 11.32 -2.43 -10.95
N ARG A 131 11.63 -3.09 -9.83
CA ARG A 131 10.85 -3.20 -8.60
C ARG A 131 11.11 -1.99 -7.71
N THR A 132 11.25 -0.80 -8.31
CA THR A 132 11.19 0.47 -7.58
C THR A 132 10.01 0.37 -6.61
N PRO A 133 10.05 0.90 -5.37
CA PRO A 133 9.12 0.47 -4.32
C PRO A 133 7.65 0.94 -4.50
N LEU A 134 7.25 1.22 -5.73
CA LEU A 134 5.93 1.04 -6.33
C LEU A 134 5.35 -0.38 -6.16
N ILE A 135 5.87 -1.25 -5.29
CA ILE A 135 5.41 -2.63 -5.08
C ILE A 135 3.89 -2.67 -4.89
N VAL A 136 3.30 -1.69 -4.20
CA VAL A 136 1.84 -1.64 -4.03
C VAL A 136 1.12 -1.09 -5.26
N TRP A 137 1.70 -0.13 -6.00
CA TRP A 137 1.08 0.43 -7.20
C TRP A 137 1.16 -0.51 -8.42
N HIS A 138 2.19 -1.35 -8.52
CA HIS A 138 2.29 -2.36 -9.57
C HIS A 138 1.34 -3.54 -9.30
N MET A 139 1.14 -3.92 -8.03
CA MET A 139 0.12 -4.92 -7.65
C MET A 139 -1.31 -4.45 -7.94
N LEU A 140 -1.56 -3.14 -7.88
CA LEU A 140 -2.86 -2.53 -8.21
C LEU A 140 -3.16 -2.38 -9.72
N ARG A 141 -2.24 -2.77 -10.60
CA ARG A 141 -2.45 -2.75 -12.07
C ARG A 141 -2.60 -4.13 -12.70
N GLU A 142 -2.48 -5.19 -11.91
CA GLU A 142 -2.58 -6.59 -12.35
C GLU A 142 -3.96 -7.16 -11.97
N HIS A 143 -5.06 -6.48 -12.33
CA HIS A 143 -6.42 -7.02 -12.37
C HIS A 143 -7.28 -6.23 -13.37
#